data_AF-L7U7G0-F1
#
_entry.id   AF-L7U7G0-F1
#
_cell.length_a   1.000
_cell.length_b   1.000
_cell.length_c   1.000
_cell.angle_alpha   90.00
_cell.angle_beta   90.00
_cell.angle_gamma   90.00
#
_symmetry.space_group_name_H-M   'P 1'
#
loop_
_entity.id
_entity.type
_entity.pdbx_description
1 polymer ?
#
loop_
_entity_poly.entity_id
_entity_poly.type
_entity_poly.pdbx_seq_one_letter_code
_entity_poly.pdbx_strand_id
1 'polypeptide(L)'
;MKRASIVVSAVMMSVGYASTALAGPPITVNGYVCAATYTRQPNATYGQGYVIVQVNTAANCTGSFVGNYFYLGSGASSVGYQYSEAERLSLFERATQAATQGTRVTLYVEGAGIGILDTTYRGN
;
A
#
# COMPACT_ATOMS: atom_id res chain seq x y z
N MET A 1 46.04 -7.92 -3.38
CA MET A 1 44.58 -8.20 -3.23
C MET A 1 43.85 -6.87 -3.22
N LYS A 2 43.16 -6.52 -4.31
CA LYS A 2 42.53 -5.20 -4.51
C LYS A 2 41.04 -5.34 -4.19
N ARG A 3 40.56 -4.66 -3.14
CA ARG A 3 39.16 -4.72 -2.69
C ARG A 3 38.28 -4.01 -3.73
N ALA A 4 37.42 -4.76 -4.42
CA ALA A 4 36.36 -4.20 -5.24
C ALA A 4 35.25 -3.71 -4.30
N SER A 5 35.08 -2.40 -4.21
CA SER A 5 33.95 -1.80 -3.50
C SER A 5 32.77 -1.77 -4.47
N ILE A 6 31.73 -2.54 -4.16
CA ILE A 6 30.46 -2.53 -4.91
C ILE A 6 29.75 -1.24 -4.51
N VAL A 7 29.81 -0.25 -5.40
CA VAL A 7 28.98 0.96 -5.34
C VAL A 7 27.58 0.53 -5.74
N VAL A 8 26.74 0.25 -4.74
CA VAL A 8 25.30 0.06 -4.97
C VAL A 8 24.71 1.44 -5.25
N SER A 9 24.66 1.81 -6.53
CA SER A 9 23.84 2.93 -6.98
C SER A 9 22.39 2.58 -6.67
N ALA A 10 21.87 3.14 -5.58
CA ALA A 10 20.44 3.18 -5.32
C ALA A 10 19.81 3.99 -6.45
N VAL A 11 19.28 3.29 -7.45
CA VAL A 11 18.39 3.88 -8.45
C VAL A 11 17.20 4.38 -7.66
N MET A 12 17.16 5.68 -7.37
CA MET A 12 15.94 6.35 -6.95
C MET A 12 14.97 6.22 -8.12
N MET A 13 14.17 5.16 -8.10
CA MET A 13 12.98 5.07 -8.93
C MET A 13 12.07 6.21 -8.46
N SER A 14 12.14 7.31 -9.17
CA SER A 14 11.11 8.33 -9.22
C SER A 14 9.83 7.62 -9.65
N VAL A 15 9.07 7.15 -8.66
CA VAL A 15 7.69 6.74 -8.86
C VAL A 15 6.96 8.05 -9.16
N GLY A 16 6.97 8.43 -10.43
CA GLY A 16 6.10 9.49 -10.91
C GLY A 16 4.69 9.03 -10.58
N TYR A 17 4.02 9.74 -9.67
CA TYR A 17 2.57 9.69 -9.52
C TYR A 17 2.01 10.32 -10.80
N ALA A 18 2.13 9.62 -11.92
CA ALA A 18 1.58 10.02 -13.18
C ALA A 18 0.10 9.71 -13.13
N SER A 19 -0.68 10.75 -13.40
CA SER A 19 -2.13 10.77 -13.52
C SER A 19 -2.83 11.00 -12.17
N THR A 20 -3.31 12.22 -12.00
CA THR A 20 -4.65 12.44 -11.43
C THR A 20 -5.63 11.63 -12.30
N ALA A 21 -5.72 10.32 -12.06
CA ALA A 21 -6.74 9.50 -12.68
C ALA A 21 -8.08 10.17 -12.34
N LEU A 22 -8.91 10.46 -13.36
CA LEU A 22 -10.27 10.91 -13.13
C LEU A 22 -10.86 10.03 -12.04
N ALA A 23 -11.30 10.63 -10.94
CA ALA A 23 -11.82 9.92 -9.80
C ALA A 23 -13.05 9.12 -10.25
N GLY A 24 -12.85 7.85 -10.59
CA GLY A 24 -13.94 6.89 -10.75
C GLY A 24 -14.67 6.76 -9.41
N PRO A 25 -15.92 6.27 -9.41
CA PRO A 25 -16.60 5.94 -8.17
C PRO A 25 -15.74 4.94 -7.38
N PRO A 26 -15.63 5.07 -6.04
CA PRO A 26 -14.89 4.12 -5.23
C PRO A 26 -15.33 2.67 -5.48
N ILE A 27 -14.37 1.74 -5.40
CA ILE A 27 -14.63 0.31 -5.62
C ILE A 27 -14.33 -0.47 -4.34
N THR A 28 -15.01 -1.61 -4.17
CA THR A 28 -14.77 -2.54 -3.08
C THR A 28 -13.96 -3.73 -3.58
N VAL A 29 -12.85 -4.02 -2.91
CA VAL A 29 -11.97 -5.15 -3.20
C VAL A 29 -12.03 -6.14 -2.06
N ASN A 30 -12.18 -7.42 -2.38
CA ASN A 30 -12.20 -8.50 -1.39
C ASN A 30 -11.05 -9.47 -1.64
N GLY A 31 -10.39 -9.92 -0.58
CA GLY A 31 -9.33 -10.91 -0.68
C GLY A 31 -8.62 -11.16 0.63
N TYR A 32 -7.36 -11.53 0.55
CA TYR A 32 -6.47 -11.82 1.67
C TYR A 32 -5.21 -10.99 1.53
N VAL A 33 -4.78 -10.37 2.63
CA VAL A 33 -3.49 -9.66 2.62
C VAL A 33 -2.38 -10.69 2.53
N CYS A 34 -1.41 -10.39 1.68
CA CYS A 34 -0.31 -11.29 1.38
C CYS A 34 1.04 -10.72 1.78
N ALA A 35 1.21 -9.44 1.49
CA ALA A 35 2.35 -8.68 1.91
C ALA A 35 1.87 -7.27 2.23
N ALA A 36 2.53 -6.65 3.20
CA ALA A 36 2.46 -5.23 3.38
C ALA A 36 3.88 -4.68 3.28
N THR A 37 4.06 -3.46 2.78
CA THR A 37 5.38 -2.82 2.73
C THR A 37 5.23 -1.33 3.00
N TYR A 38 5.98 -0.82 3.97
CA TYR A 38 6.09 0.62 4.21
C TYR A 38 7.28 1.18 3.43
N THR A 39 7.05 2.19 2.60
CA THR A 39 8.12 2.93 1.92
C THR A 39 8.09 4.37 2.36
N ARG A 40 9.15 4.83 3.02
CA ARG A 40 9.32 6.25 3.36
C ARG A 40 9.82 7.00 2.13
N GLN A 41 9.06 7.99 1.66
CA GLN A 41 9.50 8.91 0.61
C GLN A 41 9.67 10.30 1.23
N PRO A 42 10.82 10.97 1.06
CA PRO A 42 10.99 12.34 1.53
C PRO A 42 10.20 13.29 0.61
N ASN A 43 8.92 13.49 0.91
CA ASN A 43 8.09 14.49 0.24
C ASN A 43 7.65 15.54 1.26
N ALA A 44 8.21 16.75 1.14
CA ALA A 44 7.95 17.85 2.06
C ALA A 44 6.52 18.40 1.96
N THR A 45 5.85 18.18 0.83
CA THR A 45 4.52 18.74 0.53
C THR A 45 3.40 17.74 0.85
N TYR A 46 3.68 16.44 0.74
CA TYR A 46 2.66 15.39 0.71
C TYR A 46 2.85 14.27 1.77
N GLY A 47 3.53 14.59 2.87
CA GLY A 47 3.81 13.61 3.92
C GLY A 47 4.77 12.52 3.48
N GLN A 48 5.46 11.92 4.45
CA GLN A 48 6.55 11.01 4.14
C GLN A 48 6.05 9.58 3.94
N GLY A 49 5.99 9.12 2.69
CA GLY A 49 5.82 7.70 2.33
C GLY A 49 4.41 7.17 2.12
N TYR A 50 4.30 5.86 1.92
CA TYR A 50 3.05 5.12 1.74
C TYR A 50 3.20 3.68 2.24
N VAL A 51 2.09 3.01 2.49
CA VAL A 51 2.04 1.56 2.76
C VAL A 51 1.39 0.88 1.57
N ILE A 52 2.04 -0.11 0.98
CA ILE A 52 1.45 -0.99 -0.03
C ILE A 52 0.89 -2.21 0.67
N VAL A 53 -0.34 -2.59 0.33
CA VAL A 53 -0.98 -3.84 0.71
C VAL A 53 -1.20 -4.66 -0.56
N GLN A 54 -0.54 -5.81 -0.65
CA GLN A 54 -0.78 -6.81 -1.67
C GLN A 54 -1.97 -7.69 -1.26
N VAL A 55 -2.95 -7.82 -2.15
CA VAL A 55 -4.13 -8.66 -1.94
C VAL A 55 -4.17 -9.80 -2.95
N ASN A 56 -4.46 -11.00 -2.47
CA ASN A 56 -4.70 -12.19 -3.29
C ASN A 56 -6.10 -12.75 -3.02
N THR A 57 -6.58 -13.62 -3.92
CA THR A 57 -7.92 -14.24 -3.82
C THR A 57 -8.03 -15.33 -2.75
N ALA A 58 -6.91 -15.87 -2.26
CA ALA A 58 -6.87 -16.89 -1.21
C ALA A 58 -5.79 -16.61 -0.16
N ALA A 59 -5.98 -17.17 1.04
CA ALA A 59 -5.05 -17.03 2.17
C ALA A 59 -3.66 -17.60 1.85
N ASN A 60 -2.67 -17.19 2.66
CA ASN A 60 -1.28 -17.63 2.56
C ASN A 60 -0.64 -17.43 1.17
N CYS A 61 -1.19 -16.51 0.36
CA CYS A 61 -0.67 -16.16 -0.97
C CYS A 61 -0.70 -17.28 -2.00
N THR A 62 -1.62 -18.22 -1.81
CA THR A 62 -1.81 -19.37 -2.70
C THR A 62 -2.76 -19.06 -3.87
N GLY A 63 -3.56 -18.00 -3.77
CA GLY A 63 -4.52 -17.59 -4.81
C GLY A 63 -3.95 -16.57 -5.80
N SER A 64 -4.72 -16.28 -6.85
CA SER A 64 -4.38 -15.24 -7.84
C SER A 64 -4.21 -13.87 -7.20
N PHE A 65 -3.25 -13.10 -7.73
CA PHE A 65 -3.03 -11.71 -7.37
C PHE A 65 -4.25 -10.86 -7.77
N VAL A 66 -4.77 -10.09 -6.82
CA VAL A 66 -5.88 -9.16 -7.03
C VAL A 66 -5.36 -7.77 -7.37
N GLY A 67 -4.39 -7.29 -6.59
CA GLY A 67 -3.82 -5.96 -6.78
C GLY A 67 -2.94 -5.51 -5.62
N ASN A 68 -2.25 -4.40 -5.86
CA ASN A 68 -1.55 -3.64 -4.84
C ASN A 68 -2.33 -2.36 -4.57
N TYR A 69 -2.61 -2.09 -3.31
CA TYR A 69 -3.41 -0.96 -2.86
C TYR A 69 -2.65 -0.16 -1.81
N PHE A 70 -2.86 1.15 -1.75
CA PHE A 70 -1.95 2.03 -1.04
C PHE A 70 -2.66 2.80 0.08
N TYR A 71 -2.15 2.73 1.31
CA TYR A 71 -2.46 3.75 2.32
C TYR A 71 -1.56 4.95 2.08
N LEU A 72 -2.17 6.04 1.62
CA LEU A 72 -1.49 7.24 1.15
C LEU A 72 -1.34 8.28 2.28
N GLY A 73 -0.24 9.05 2.22
CA GLY A 73 0.01 10.18 3.10
C GLY A 73 -0.75 11.45 2.70
N SER A 74 -0.59 12.50 3.50
CA SER A 74 -1.23 13.81 3.28
C SER A 74 -1.00 14.34 1.85
N GLY A 75 -2.02 14.80 1.14
CA GLY A 75 -1.93 15.34 -0.23
C GLY A 75 -1.34 14.43 -1.33
N ALA A 76 -1.13 13.14 -1.06
CA ALA A 76 -0.84 12.15 -2.10
C ALA A 76 -2.11 11.66 -2.83
N SER A 77 -3.31 12.02 -2.34
CA SER A 77 -4.59 11.76 -2.99
C SER A 77 -5.35 13.06 -3.26
N SER A 78 -6.01 13.10 -4.43
CA SER A 78 -6.92 14.17 -4.84
C SER A 78 -8.35 14.04 -4.28
N VAL A 79 -8.71 12.89 -3.69
CA VAL A 79 -10.11 12.57 -3.29
C VAL A 79 -10.23 11.79 -1.98
N GLY A 80 -9.13 11.23 -1.47
CA GLY A 80 -9.15 10.20 -0.44
C GLY A 80 -8.91 10.66 0.98
N TYR A 81 -9.25 9.76 1.90
CA TYR A 81 -8.84 9.82 3.30
C TYR A 81 -7.31 9.78 3.35
N GLN A 82 -6.74 10.79 4.02
CA GLN A 82 -5.30 10.93 4.15
C GLN A 82 -4.87 10.42 5.52
N TYR A 83 -3.87 9.55 5.55
CA TYR A 83 -3.37 8.99 6.80
C TYR A 83 -2.09 9.69 7.23
N SER A 84 -2.04 10.06 8.50
CA SER A 84 -0.80 10.47 9.14
C SER A 84 0.24 9.35 9.09
N GLU A 85 1.52 9.67 9.32
CA GLU A 85 2.57 8.66 9.37
C GLU A 85 2.33 7.61 10.46
N ALA A 86 1.90 8.04 11.64
CA ALA A 86 1.57 7.12 12.74
C ALA A 86 0.44 6.15 12.36
N GLU A 87 -0.64 6.65 11.75
CA GLU A 87 -1.75 5.80 11.31
C GLU A 87 -1.31 4.80 10.25
N ARG A 88 -0.47 5.21 9.29
CA ARG A 88 0.07 4.32 8.26
C ARG A 88 0.92 3.21 8.88
N LEU A 89 1.77 3.53 9.85
CA LEU A 89 2.55 2.51 10.55
C LEU A 89 1.67 1.51 11.30
N SER A 90 0.64 1.98 12.02
CA SER A 90 -0.33 1.09 12.67
C SER A 90 -1.15 0.25 11.68
N LEU A 91 -1.49 0.80 10.51
CA LEU A 91 -2.14 0.05 9.42
C LEU A 91 -1.21 -1.00 8.81
N PHE A 92 0.07 -0.68 8.64
CA PHE A 92 1.10 -1.60 8.18
C PHE A 92 1.29 -2.78 9.14
N GLU A 93 1.36 -2.53 10.45
CA GLU A 93 1.42 -3.57 11.47
C GLU A 93 0.20 -4.50 11.39
N ARG A 94 -1.01 -3.93 11.33
CA ARG A 94 -2.26 -4.72 11.20
C ARG A 94 -2.30 -5.52 9.89
N ALA A 95 -1.89 -4.94 8.78
CA ALA A 95 -1.83 -5.63 7.49
C ALA A 95 -0.82 -6.78 7.50
N THR A 96 0.32 -6.60 8.18
CA THR A 96 1.34 -7.64 8.34
C THR A 96 0.80 -8.79 9.20
N GLN A 97 0.15 -8.47 10.32
CA GLN A 97 -0.49 -9.47 11.18
C GLN A 97 -1.59 -10.24 10.42
N ALA A 98 -2.42 -9.53 9.65
CA ALA A 98 -3.44 -10.13 8.79
C ALA A 98 -2.85 -11.10 7.76
N ALA A 99 -1.70 -10.76 7.17
CA ALA A 99 -0.98 -11.64 6.24
C ALA A 99 -0.51 -12.93 6.92
N THR A 100 0.08 -12.82 8.11
CA THR A 100 0.55 -13.98 8.88
C THR A 100 -0.60 -14.88 9.32
N GLN A 101 -1.75 -14.31 9.66
CA GLN A 101 -2.92 -15.05 10.15
C GLN A 101 -3.84 -15.56 9.03
N GLY A 102 -3.56 -15.23 7.76
CA GLY A 102 -4.46 -15.56 6.66
C GLY A 102 -5.83 -14.88 6.78
N THR A 103 -5.87 -13.66 7.30
CA THR A 103 -7.10 -12.91 7.57
C THR A 103 -7.71 -12.38 6.27
N ARG A 104 -9.04 -12.50 6.14
CA ARG A 104 -9.76 -11.95 5.00
C ARG A 104 -9.93 -10.45 5.18
N VAL A 105 -9.76 -9.70 4.10
CA VAL A 105 -9.94 -8.25 4.07
C VAL A 105 -10.95 -7.82 3.02
N THR A 106 -11.62 -6.72 3.33
CA THR A 106 -12.39 -5.93 2.39
C THR A 106 -11.78 -4.53 2.37
N LEU A 107 -11.27 -4.10 1.23
CA LEU A 107 -10.74 -2.76 1.01
C LEU A 107 -11.79 -1.91 0.31
N TYR A 108 -12.00 -0.71 0.79
CA TYR A 108 -12.69 0.34 0.06
C TYR A 108 -11.61 1.23 -0.56
N VAL A 109 -11.52 1.28 -1.89
CA VAL A 109 -10.45 1.98 -2.58
C VAL A 109 -11.02 3.04 -3.50
N GLU A 110 -10.26 4.09 -3.72
CA GLU A 110 -10.56 5.12 -4.71
C GLU A 110 -10.80 4.48 -6.08
N GLY A 111 -11.71 5.04 -6.89
CA GLY A 111 -12.09 4.43 -8.16
C GLY A 111 -10.98 4.35 -9.21
N ALA A 112 -9.84 5.00 -8.97
CA ALA A 112 -8.61 4.82 -9.75
C ALA A 112 -7.77 3.59 -9.33
N GLY A 113 -8.16 2.92 -8.23
CA GLY A 113 -7.46 1.77 -7.67
C GLY A 113 -6.17 2.09 -6.91
N ILE A 114 -5.92 3.38 -6.59
CA ILE A 114 -4.64 3.83 -6.04
C ILE A 114 -4.70 3.99 -4.52
N GLY A 115 -5.64 4.76 -3.96
CA GLY A 115 -5.75 4.94 -2.51
C GLY A 115 -6.74 4.00 -1.84
N ILE A 116 -6.34 3.36 -0.73
CA ILE A 116 -7.26 2.74 0.22
C ILE A 116 -7.91 3.84 1.05
N LEU A 117 -9.24 3.87 1.07
CA LEU A 117 -10.06 4.77 1.88
C LEU A 117 -10.41 4.16 3.24
N ASP A 118 -10.66 2.84 3.25
CA ASP A 118 -10.94 2.08 4.47
C ASP A 118 -10.59 0.60 4.26
N THR A 119 -10.27 -0.10 5.37
CA THR A 119 -10.05 -1.55 5.37
C THR A 119 -10.76 -2.20 6.53
N THR A 120 -11.62 -3.17 6.19
CA THR A 120 -12.21 -4.06 7.18
C THR A 120 -11.45 -5.38 7.21
N TYR A 121 -10.87 -5.72 8.37
CA TYR A 121 -10.28 -7.02 8.65
C TYR A 121 -11.33 -7.93 9.27
N ARG A 122 -11.59 -9.09 8.67
CA ARG A 122 -12.48 -10.11 9.24
C ARG A 122 -11.65 -11.30 9.70
N GLY A 123 -11.55 -11.45 11.02
CA GLY A 123 -11.08 -12.70 11.62
C GLY A 123 -12.00 -13.84 11.20
N ASN A 124 -11.42 -15.02 10.98
CA ASN A 124 -12.20 -16.26 10.85
C ASN A 124 -12.80 -16.66 12.19
#